data_AF-A0A7M1SQL4-F1
#
_entry.id   AF-A0A7M1SQL4-F1
#
_cell.length_a   1.000
_cell.length_b   1.000
_cell.length_c   1.000
_cell.angle_alpha   90.00
_cell.angle_beta   90.00
_cell.angle_gamma   90.00
#
_symmetry.space_group_name_H-M   'P 1'
#
loop_
_entity.id
_entity.type
_entity.pdbx_description
1 polymer ?
#
loop_
_entity_poly.entity_id
_entity_poly.type
_entity_poly.pdbx_seq_one_letter_code
_entity_poly.pdbx_strand_id
1 'polypeptide(L)'
;MEWDFDGEIIEWRGPAPFLFVDIDPGLSDDIKSAAKGLEYWGQVAVEATIGRTRFTTALFPKGGRYLLPVKVAVQRAEGVGEGDVVAVWLALRYDR
;
A
#
# COMPACT_ATOMS: atom_id res chain seq x y z
N MET A 1 5.44 -13.10 -3.76
CA MET A 1 4.16 -12.97 -4.50
C MET A 1 3.98 -11.52 -4.86
N GLU A 2 3.36 -11.23 -6.00
CA GLU A 2 3.18 -9.86 -6.52
C GLU A 2 1.78 -9.67 -7.13
N TRP A 3 1.34 -8.41 -7.21
CA TRP A 3 0.04 -7.99 -7.72
C TRP A 3 0.14 -6.65 -8.43
N ASP A 4 -0.71 -6.46 -9.43
CA ASP A 4 -0.99 -5.18 -10.07
C ASP A 4 -2.46 -4.82 -9.82
N PHE A 5 -2.72 -3.60 -9.37
CA PHE A 5 -4.08 -3.13 -9.10
C PHE A 5 -4.17 -1.61 -9.19
N ASP A 6 -5.38 -1.10 -9.42
CA ASP A 6 -5.71 0.31 -9.28
C ASP A 6 -6.33 0.56 -7.90
N GLY A 7 -5.97 1.67 -7.26
CA GLY A 7 -6.57 2.07 -5.99
C GLY A 7 -6.63 3.58 -5.81
N GLU A 8 -7.67 4.05 -5.11
CA GLU A 8 -7.87 5.45 -4.79
C GLU A 8 -6.97 5.88 -3.63
N ILE A 9 -6.37 7.06 -3.74
CA ILE A 9 -5.63 7.69 -2.65
C ILE A 9 -6.59 8.39 -1.70
N ILE A 10 -6.59 7.96 -0.44
CA ILE A 10 -7.40 8.54 0.65
C ILE A 10 -6.51 9.20 1.71
N GLU A 11 -7.02 10.24 2.36
CA GLU A 11 -6.40 10.77 3.58
C GLU A 11 -6.84 9.97 4.81
N TRP A 12 -5.88 9.58 5.67
CA TRP A 12 -6.22 8.99 6.96
C TRP A 12 -5.23 9.32 8.07
N ARG A 13 -5.76 9.81 9.20
CA ARG A 13 -5.13 9.95 10.54
C ARG A 13 -4.26 11.21 10.78
N GLY A 14 -4.88 12.32 11.18
CA GLY A 14 -4.24 13.44 11.91
C GLY A 14 -3.30 14.32 11.06
N PRO A 15 -2.81 15.48 11.58
CA PRO A 15 -2.39 16.58 10.72
C PRO A 15 -1.07 16.33 9.97
N ALA A 16 -1.05 16.89 8.75
CA ALA A 16 -0.16 16.68 7.59
C ALA A 16 -0.40 15.35 6.84
N PRO A 17 -0.67 15.37 5.53
CA PRO A 17 -1.51 14.38 4.87
C PRO A 17 -0.83 13.02 4.82
N PHE A 18 -1.29 12.13 5.69
CA PHE A 18 -1.00 10.72 5.57
C PHE A 18 -1.93 10.16 4.49
N LEU A 19 -1.42 10.14 3.26
CA LEU A 19 -2.10 9.57 2.11
C LEU A 19 -1.82 8.07 2.01
N PHE A 20 -2.86 7.32 1.66
CA PHE A 20 -2.80 5.88 1.49
C PHE A 20 -3.55 5.49 0.22
N VAL A 21 -3.04 4.50 -0.52
CA VAL A 21 -3.87 3.81 -1.51
C VAL A 21 -4.76 2.81 -0.77
N ASP A 22 -6.06 2.89 -1.03
CA ASP A 22 -7.03 1.92 -0.55
C ASP A 22 -6.96 0.63 -1.37
N ILE A 23 -6.71 -0.51 -0.70
CA ILE A 23 -6.69 -1.81 -1.36
C ILE A 23 -8.03 -2.47 -1.14
N ASP A 24 -8.66 -2.93 -2.22
CA ASP A 24 -9.95 -3.63 -2.16
C ASP A 24 -9.91 -4.79 -1.13
N PRO A 25 -10.99 -5.02 -0.36
CA PRO A 25 -11.03 -6.08 0.64
C PRO A 25 -10.69 -7.48 0.09
N GLY A 26 -11.11 -7.82 -1.13
CA GLY A 26 -10.82 -9.13 -1.73
C GLY A 26 -9.32 -9.32 -1.96
N LEU A 27 -8.67 -8.32 -2.58
CA LEU A 27 -7.22 -8.33 -2.76
C LEU A 27 -6.48 -8.28 -1.41
N SER A 28 -7.02 -7.58 -0.43
CA SER A 28 -6.46 -7.55 0.93
C SER A 28 -6.46 -8.93 1.59
N ASP A 29 -7.52 -9.72 1.39
CA ASP A 29 -7.61 -11.10 1.88
C ASP A 29 -6.63 -12.04 1.17
N ASP A 30 -6.43 -11.86 -0.14
CA ASP A 30 -5.42 -12.60 -0.91
C ASP A 30 -4.00 -12.29 -0.42
N ILE A 31 -3.68 -11.00 -0.24
CA ILE A 31 -2.40 -10.55 0.32
C ILE A 31 -2.20 -11.12 1.72
N LYS A 32 -3.21 -11.05 2.59
CA LYS A 32 -3.15 -11.57 3.96
C LYS A 32 -2.88 -13.07 3.97
N SER A 33 -3.52 -13.81 3.08
CA SER A 33 -3.32 -15.26 2.94
C SER A 33 -1.91 -15.59 2.46
N ALA A 34 -1.39 -14.84 1.48
CA ALA A 34 -0.04 -14.99 0.95
C ALA A 34 1.05 -14.57 1.94
N ALA A 35 0.75 -13.60 2.82
CA ALA A 35 1.67 -13.06 3.81
C ALA A 35 1.71 -13.87 5.10
N LYS A 36 0.92 -14.94 5.24
CA LYS A 36 0.81 -15.73 6.47
C LYS A 36 2.17 -16.17 7.02
N GLY A 37 2.49 -15.74 8.23
CA GLY A 37 3.77 -15.97 8.90
C GLY A 37 4.84 -14.89 8.65
N LEU A 38 4.54 -13.88 7.83
CA LEU A 38 5.39 -12.70 7.57
C LEU A 38 4.83 -11.44 8.24
N GLU A 39 3.58 -11.47 8.70
CA GLU A 39 2.93 -10.32 9.31
C GLU A 39 3.46 -9.99 10.71
N TYR A 40 3.61 -8.71 11.02
CA TYR A 40 3.92 -8.21 12.37
C TYR A 40 2.84 -7.24 12.82
N TRP A 41 2.16 -7.54 13.94
CA TRP A 41 0.98 -6.78 14.38
C TRP A 41 -0.05 -6.52 13.26
N GLY A 42 -0.20 -7.48 12.36
CA GLY A 42 -1.09 -7.40 11.20
C GLY A 42 -0.54 -6.59 10.01
N GLN A 43 0.59 -5.91 10.14
CA GLN A 43 1.27 -5.22 9.03
C GLN A 43 2.11 -6.20 8.22
N VAL A 44 2.25 -5.93 6.92
CA VAL A 44 2.98 -6.79 5.97
C VAL A 44 4.02 -5.97 5.23
N ALA A 45 5.29 -6.38 5.30
CA ALA A 45 6.37 -5.71 4.58
C ALA A 45 6.26 -5.94 3.07
N VAL A 46 6.31 -4.86 2.31
CA VAL A 46 6.13 -4.87 0.85
C VAL A 46 7.14 -3.97 0.16
N GLU A 47 7.32 -4.25 -1.12
CA GLU A 47 7.83 -3.32 -2.10
C GLU A 47 6.67 -2.91 -3.01
N ALA A 48 6.62 -1.64 -3.40
CA ALA A 48 5.58 -1.10 -4.25
C ALA A 48 6.17 -0.18 -5.31
N THR A 49 5.47 -0.04 -6.43
CA THR A 49 5.74 0.96 -7.46
C THR A 49 4.45 1.72 -7.77
N ILE A 50 4.51 3.04 -7.76
CA ILE A 50 3.48 3.94 -8.27
C ILE A 50 4.12 4.78 -9.37
N GLY A 51 3.53 4.79 -10.56
CA GLY A 51 4.11 5.44 -11.73
C GLY A 51 5.53 4.92 -11.99
N ARG A 52 6.54 5.78 -11.83
CA ARG A 52 7.97 5.41 -12.00
C ARG A 52 8.73 5.23 -10.69
N THR A 53 8.08 5.48 -9.55
CA THR A 53 8.73 5.48 -8.24
C THR A 53 8.51 4.16 -7.52
N ARG A 54 9.61 3.41 -7.34
CA ARG A 54 9.67 2.17 -6.55
C ARG A 54 10.11 2.47 -5.12
N PHE A 55 9.45 1.87 -4.14
CA PHE A 55 9.72 2.11 -2.71
C PHE A 55 9.30 0.92 -1.84
N THR A 56 9.91 0.80 -0.66
CA THR A 56 9.53 -0.21 0.34
C THR A 56 8.74 0.41 1.48
N THR A 57 7.72 -0.29 1.97
CA THR A 57 6.89 0.13 3.11
C THR A 57 6.26 -1.09 3.79
N ALA A 58 5.36 -0.89 4.76
CA ALA A 58 4.50 -1.94 5.28
C ALA A 58 3.03 -1.57 5.03
N LEU A 59 2.22 -2.55 4.60
CA LEU A 59 0.78 -2.40 4.50
C LEU A 59 0.18 -2.26 5.89
N PHE A 60 -0.79 -1.37 6.03
CA PHE A 60 -1.46 -1.10 7.30
C PHE A 60 -2.86 -1.73 7.33
N PRO A 61 -3.18 -2.62 8.28
CA PRO A 61 -4.52 -3.21 8.36
C PRO A 61 -5.52 -2.19 8.94
N LYS A 62 -6.66 -2.04 8.29
CA LYS A 62 -7.75 -1.18 8.76
C LYS A 62 -9.09 -1.67 8.26
N GLY A 63 -10.06 -1.83 9.16
CA GLY A 63 -11.45 -2.09 8.76
C GLY A 63 -11.66 -3.30 7.85
N GLY A 64 -10.85 -4.35 8.00
CA GLY A 64 -10.92 -5.56 7.17
C GLY A 64 -10.15 -5.50 5.85
N ARG A 65 -9.39 -4.42 5.59
CA ARG A 65 -8.57 -4.26 4.38
C ARG A 65 -7.17 -3.76 4.69
N TYR A 66 -6.29 -3.78 3.70
CA TYR A 66 -4.98 -3.16 3.77
C TYR A 66 -5.00 -1.76 3.16
N LEU A 67 -4.20 -0.88 3.75
CA LEU A 67 -3.86 0.42 3.18
C LEU A 67 -2.38 0.43 2.83
N LEU A 68 -2.03 0.94 1.65
CA LEU A 68 -0.65 1.15 1.24
C LEU A 68 -0.24 2.60 1.50
N PRO A 69 0.67 2.88 2.45
CA PRO A 69 1.13 4.25 2.69
C PRO A 69 1.83 4.85 1.48
N VAL A 70 1.38 6.02 1.02
CA VAL A 70 2.03 6.79 -0.05
C VAL A 70 2.96 7.82 0.58
N LYS A 71 4.26 7.53 0.59
CA LYS A 71 5.25 8.44 1.19
C LYS A 71 5.23 9.80 0.48
N VAL A 72 5.45 10.89 1.22
CA VAL A 72 5.53 12.25 0.67
C VAL A 72 6.51 12.36 -0.52
N ALA A 73 7.62 11.62 -0.49
CA ALA A 73 8.56 11.57 -1.62
C ALA A 73 7.94 10.97 -2.89
N VAL A 74 7.09 9.94 -2.75
CA VAL A 74 6.36 9.30 -3.85
C VAL A 74 5.27 10.26 -4.37
N GLN A 75 4.49 10.87 -3.46
CA GLN A 75 3.48 11.87 -3.81
C GLN A 75 4.08 12.97 -4.68
N ARG A 76 5.24 13.52 -4.27
CA ARG A 76 5.93 14.59 -5.01
C ARG A 76 6.55 14.13 -6.32
N ALA A 77 7.11 12.92 -6.37
CA ALA A 77 7.79 12.40 -7.56
C ALA A 77 6.79 12.09 -8.69
N GLU A 78 5.62 11.57 -8.34
CA GLU A 78 4.60 11.18 -9.31
C GLU A 78 3.49 12.24 -9.49
N GLY A 79 3.47 13.27 -8.64
CA GLY A 79 2.49 14.36 -8.72
C GLY A 79 1.07 13.92 -8.36
N VAL A 80 0.93 13.02 -7.39
CA VAL A 80 -0.34 12.41 -6.97
C VAL A 80 -0.80 12.93 -5.60
N GLY A 81 -2.10 12.97 -5.38
CA GLY A 81 -2.76 13.46 -4.17
C GLY A 81 -4.03 12.70 -3.81
N GLU A 82 -4.76 13.19 -2.81
CA GLU A 82 -6.04 12.62 -2.39
C GLU A 82 -7.07 12.65 -3.54
N GLY A 83 -7.83 11.56 -3.68
CA GLY A 83 -8.84 11.36 -4.72
C GLY A 83 -8.29 10.82 -6.05
N ASP A 84 -6.97 10.78 -6.24
CA ASP A 84 -6.37 10.18 -7.44
C ASP A 84 -6.50 8.66 -7.39
N VAL A 85 -6.82 8.05 -8.54
CA VAL A 85 -6.71 6.60 -8.74
C VAL A 85 -5.36 6.30 -9.38
N VAL A 86 -4.56 5.47 -8.73
CA VAL A 86 -3.20 5.13 -9.17
C VAL A 86 -3.06 3.62 -9.42
N ALA A 87 -2.34 3.29 -10.49
CA ALA A 87 -1.87 1.94 -10.73
C ALA A 87 -0.69 1.63 -9.79
N VAL A 88 -0.78 0.49 -9.11
CA VAL A 88 0.18 0.01 -8.13
C VAL A 88 0.65 -1.37 -8.54
N TRP A 89 1.98 -1.54 -8.68
CA TRP A 89 2.60 -2.85 -8.57
C TRP A 89 3.04 -3.06 -7.12
N LEU A 90 2.79 -4.23 -6.55
CA LEU A 90 3.05 -4.57 -5.15
C LEU A 90 3.65 -5.97 -5.04
N ALA A 91 4.72 -6.14 -4.26
CA ALA A 91 5.29 -7.45 -3.96
C ALA A 91 5.57 -7.64 -2.47
N LEU A 92 5.29 -8.85 -1.96
CA LEU A 92 5.69 -9.26 -0.62
C LEU A 92 7.21 -9.30 -0.52
N ARG A 93 7.73 -8.78 0.60
CA ARG A 93 9.12 -8.98 0.98
C ARG A 93 9.21 -10.20 1.88
N TYR A 94 9.98 -11.20 1.48
CA TYR A 94 10.37 -12.30 2.34
C TYR A 94 11.66 -11.89 3.06
N ASP A 95 11.63 -11.86 4.40
CA ASP A 95 12.86 -11.69 5.17
C ASP A 95 13.80 -12.86 4.87
N ARG A 96 15.07 -12.54 4.59
CA ARG A 96 16.14 -13.53 4.40
C ARG A 96 16.64 -14.04 5.75
#